data_AF-A0A4P9A097-F1
#
_entry.id   AF-A0A4P9A097-F1
#
_cell.length_a   1.000
_cell.length_b   1.000
_cell.length_c   1.000
_cell.angle_alpha   90.00
_cell.angle_beta   90.00
_cell.angle_gamma   90.00
#
_symmetry.space_group_name_H-M   'P 1'
#
loop_
_entity.id
_entity.type
_entity.pdbx_description
1 polymer ?
#
loop_
_entity_poly.entity_id
_entity_poly.type
_entity_poly.pdbx_seq_one_letter_code
_entity_poly.pdbx_strand_id
1 'polypeptide(L)'
;MPPTKSKGVLWGIIGGVIGLIIIIVGIVLAIVFLSGPSKADYKDAVSLVSQMKLPEYKDIFKDVKKSDDYEEVINKVINSADEAHAKFASNKAFKDKDVKEAYDKYLKVWNDEAKPYLKYVGIFNKEGAYRKCKVPNPNKYFEKSKDEIEQDFDSVMKSCTNALDNMIKSDNDIAKKYGEDLKKHYAEMKQYYVAATAYRQDYIRTNGKTSLSSPKVPTTPTPNYKKDIVKIVKDNFDNLQKVLEDKANK
;
A
#
# COMPACT_ATOMS: atom_id res chain seq x y z
N MET A 1 -87.25 4.97 -4.35
CA MET A 1 -85.90 4.50 -3.98
C MET A 1 -84.86 5.22 -4.83
N PRO A 2 -83.66 5.49 -4.28
CA PRO A 2 -82.74 6.54 -4.74
C PRO A 2 -81.74 6.05 -5.81
N PRO A 3 -81.22 6.93 -6.69
CA PRO A 3 -80.04 6.61 -7.49
C PRO A 3 -78.78 6.75 -6.62
N THR A 4 -78.06 5.65 -6.45
CA THR A 4 -76.79 5.58 -5.74
C THR A 4 -75.65 6.17 -6.59
N LYS A 5 -74.89 7.09 -6.01
CA LYS A 5 -73.74 7.74 -6.66
C LYS A 5 -72.63 6.73 -7.00
N SER A 6 -72.10 6.84 -8.22
CA SER A 6 -71.04 5.98 -8.76
C SER A 6 -69.75 6.08 -7.96
N LYS A 7 -69.51 5.10 -7.08
CA LYS A 7 -68.25 4.98 -6.33
C LYS A 7 -67.03 4.72 -7.22
N GLY A 8 -67.21 4.32 -8.49
CA GLY A 8 -66.11 4.01 -9.42
C GLY A 8 -65.31 5.21 -9.95
N VAL A 9 -65.92 6.39 -10.08
CA VAL A 9 -65.25 7.61 -10.60
C VAL A 9 -64.25 8.19 -9.59
N LEU A 10 -64.53 8.05 -8.29
CA LEU A 10 -63.70 8.61 -7.22
C LEU A 10 -62.35 7.86 -7.08
N TRP A 11 -62.33 6.54 -7.30
CA TRP A 11 -61.10 5.73 -7.25
C TRP A 11 -60.22 5.87 -8.51
N GLY A 12 -60.81 6.18 -9.67
CA GLY A 12 -60.07 6.43 -10.91
C GLY A 12 -59.22 7.70 -10.87
N ILE A 13 -59.70 8.75 -10.20
CA ILE A 13 -58.96 10.03 -10.06
C ILE A 13 -57.82 9.88 -9.04
N ILE A 14 -58.07 9.22 -7.90
CA ILE A 14 -57.05 9.02 -6.86
C ILE A 14 -55.95 8.06 -7.33
N GLY A 15 -56.31 6.98 -8.05
CA GLY A 15 -55.33 6.08 -8.68
C GLY A 15 -54.53 6.74 -9.82
N GLY A 16 -55.17 7.61 -10.61
CA GLY A 16 -54.52 8.34 -11.70
C GLY A 16 -53.49 9.38 -11.22
N VAL A 17 -53.78 10.12 -10.14
CA VAL A 17 -52.86 11.13 -9.59
C VAL A 17 -51.63 10.48 -8.94
N ILE A 18 -51.79 9.38 -8.21
CA ILE A 18 -50.66 8.65 -7.60
C ILE A 18 -49.75 8.05 -8.69
N GLY A 19 -50.34 7.47 -9.75
CA GLY A 19 -49.57 6.98 -10.91
C GLY A 19 -48.77 8.09 -11.61
N LEU A 20 -49.37 9.28 -11.77
CA LEU A 20 -48.72 10.44 -12.37
C LEU A 20 -47.54 10.96 -11.53
N ILE A 21 -47.67 10.99 -10.20
CA ILE A 21 -46.59 11.41 -9.29
C ILE A 21 -45.41 10.45 -9.38
N ILE A 22 -45.64 9.13 -9.43
CA ILE A 22 -44.56 8.14 -9.56
C ILE A 22 -43.84 8.28 -10.91
N ILE A 23 -44.57 8.56 -11.99
CA ILE A 23 -43.98 8.83 -13.32
C ILE A 23 -43.15 10.11 -13.31
N ILE A 24 -43.66 11.20 -12.71
CA ILE A 24 -42.93 12.47 -12.62
C ILE A 24 -41.68 12.30 -11.76
N VAL A 25 -41.76 11.63 -10.61
CA VAL A 25 -40.60 11.32 -9.78
C VAL A 25 -39.62 10.44 -10.55
N GLY A 26 -40.10 9.44 -11.29
CA GLY A 26 -39.27 8.61 -12.16
C GLY A 26 -38.57 9.41 -13.26
N ILE A 27 -39.25 10.35 -13.90
CA ILE A 27 -38.70 11.24 -14.93
C ILE A 27 -37.70 12.23 -14.32
N VAL A 28 -38.00 12.84 -13.16
CA VAL A 28 -37.09 13.77 -12.49
C VAL A 28 -35.84 13.04 -12.01
N LEU A 29 -35.98 11.85 -11.44
CA LEU A 29 -34.86 10.99 -11.11
C LEU A 29 -34.08 10.62 -12.37
N ALA A 30 -34.76 10.21 -13.46
CA ALA A 30 -34.11 9.93 -14.73
C ALA A 30 -33.37 11.16 -15.28
N ILE A 31 -33.94 12.36 -15.25
CA ILE A 31 -33.28 13.59 -15.71
C ILE A 31 -32.07 13.91 -14.83
N VAL A 32 -32.16 13.77 -13.50
CA VAL A 32 -31.03 14.02 -12.59
C VAL A 32 -29.94 12.96 -12.71
N PHE A 33 -30.28 11.71 -13.06
CA PHE A 33 -29.32 10.63 -13.29
C PHE A 33 -28.79 10.55 -14.73
N LEU A 34 -29.54 11.05 -15.73
CA LEU A 34 -29.18 11.07 -17.15
C LEU A 34 -28.56 12.42 -17.58
N SER A 35 -28.78 13.50 -16.84
CA SER A 35 -27.99 14.71 -17.00
C SER A 35 -26.58 14.42 -16.49
N GLY A 36 -25.64 14.34 -17.42
CA GLY A 36 -24.23 14.19 -17.11
C GLY A 36 -23.72 15.34 -16.23
N PRO A 37 -22.49 15.24 -15.72
CA PRO A 37 -21.97 16.23 -14.78
C PRO A 37 -21.88 17.62 -15.42
N SER A 38 -22.15 18.64 -14.62
CA SER A 38 -22.05 20.05 -15.02
C SER A 38 -20.61 20.56 -14.93
N LYS A 39 -20.32 21.72 -15.55
CA LYS A 39 -19.02 22.41 -15.40
C LYS A 39 -18.68 22.70 -13.93
N ALA A 40 -19.68 22.98 -13.10
CA ALA A 40 -19.49 23.22 -11.68
C ALA A 40 -19.04 21.94 -10.95
N ASP A 41 -19.60 20.79 -11.31
CA ASP A 41 -19.20 19.49 -10.74
C ASP A 41 -17.72 19.19 -11.05
N TYR A 42 -17.25 19.47 -12.28
CA TYR A 42 -15.84 19.29 -12.64
C TYR A 42 -14.92 20.27 -11.91
N LYS A 43 -15.29 21.54 -11.76
CA LYS A 43 -14.50 22.52 -10.99
C LYS A 43 -14.39 22.14 -9.51
N ASP A 44 -15.49 21.65 -8.93
CA ASP A 44 -15.48 21.11 -7.57
C ASP A 44 -14.56 19.89 -7.46
N ALA A 45 -14.61 18.97 -8.42
CA ALA A 45 -13.73 17.81 -8.47
C ALA A 45 -12.24 18.18 -8.61
N VAL A 46 -11.89 19.16 -9.45
CA VAL A 46 -10.51 19.70 -9.54
C VAL A 46 -10.06 20.24 -8.18
N SER A 47 -10.93 20.98 -7.49
CA SER A 47 -10.65 21.50 -6.15
C SER A 47 -10.41 20.38 -5.14
N LEU A 48 -11.27 19.36 -5.11
CA LEU A 48 -11.13 18.19 -4.24
C LEU A 48 -9.80 17.45 -4.49
N VAL A 49 -9.48 17.18 -5.76
CA VAL A 49 -8.23 16.51 -6.15
C VAL A 49 -7.00 17.33 -5.75
N SER A 50 -7.02 18.64 -5.97
CA SER A 50 -5.92 19.54 -5.58
C SER A 50 -5.76 19.67 -4.06
N GLN A 51 -6.84 19.50 -3.30
CA GLN A 51 -6.81 19.51 -1.83
C GLN A 51 -6.27 18.21 -1.23
N MET A 52 -6.22 17.11 -1.99
CA MET A 52 -5.61 15.86 -1.56
C MET A 52 -4.09 16.03 -1.50
N LYS A 53 -3.63 16.67 -0.43
CA LYS A 53 -2.21 16.76 -0.09
C LYS A 53 -1.81 15.47 0.62
N LEU A 54 -1.16 14.56 -0.11
CA LEU A 54 -0.41 13.51 0.55
C LEU A 54 0.74 14.18 1.33
N PRO A 55 0.95 13.84 2.61
CA PRO A 55 2.05 14.41 3.37
C PRO A 55 3.37 14.08 2.68
N GLU A 56 4.27 15.06 2.59
CA GLU A 56 5.58 14.81 2.02
C GLU A 56 6.32 13.78 2.87
N TYR A 57 7.17 12.97 2.24
CA TYR A 57 7.98 11.97 2.93
C TYR A 57 8.73 12.56 4.14
N LYS A 58 9.29 13.77 4.01
CA LYS A 58 9.98 14.46 5.12
C LYS A 58 9.07 14.71 6.33
N ASP A 59 7.79 14.97 6.11
CA ASP A 59 6.81 15.27 7.16
C ASP A 59 6.35 13.98 7.85
N ILE A 60 6.16 12.90 7.08
CA ILE A 60 5.95 11.56 7.61
C ILE A 60 7.09 11.18 8.56
N PHE A 61 8.35 11.37 8.15
CA PHE A 61 9.51 11.05 9.00
C PHE A 61 9.60 11.95 10.24
N LYS A 62 9.23 13.23 10.12
CA LYS A 62 9.19 14.17 11.23
C LYS A 62 8.15 13.76 12.27
N ASP A 63 6.96 13.34 11.83
CA ASP A 63 5.89 12.94 12.74
C ASP A 63 6.16 11.60 13.39
N VAL A 64 6.76 10.67 12.66
CA VAL A 64 7.23 9.42 13.26
C VAL A 64 8.29 9.66 14.33
N LYS A 65 9.23 10.59 14.11
CA LYS A 65 10.23 10.95 15.13
C LYS A 65 9.57 11.49 16.42
N LYS A 66 8.33 11.99 16.35
CA LYS A 66 7.58 12.46 17.52
C LYS A 66 6.70 11.37 18.16
N SER A 67 6.10 10.49 17.36
CA SER A 67 5.19 9.45 17.87
C SER A 67 5.90 8.17 18.33
N ASP A 68 7.12 7.93 17.84
CA ASP A 68 7.83 6.64 17.93
C ASP A 68 7.04 5.44 17.35
N ASP A 69 5.93 5.70 16.64
CA ASP A 69 5.06 4.71 16.01
C ASP A 69 4.94 4.98 14.49
N TYR A 70 5.71 4.21 13.71
CA TYR A 70 5.69 4.25 12.25
C TYR A 70 4.38 3.74 11.65
N GLU A 71 3.77 2.73 12.27
CA GLU A 71 2.56 2.10 11.74
C GLU A 71 1.38 3.06 11.87
N GLU A 72 1.24 3.73 13.02
CA GLU A 72 0.19 4.72 13.24
C GLU A 72 0.26 5.87 12.23
N VAL A 73 1.45 6.43 12.00
CA VAL A 73 1.63 7.55 11.06
C VAL A 73 1.28 7.11 9.63
N ILE A 74 1.76 5.94 9.21
CA ILE A 74 1.44 5.39 7.88
C ILE A 74 -0.07 5.14 7.73
N ASN A 75 -0.72 4.58 8.76
CA ASN A 75 -2.16 4.34 8.74
C ASN A 75 -2.95 5.64 8.65
N LYS A 76 -2.50 6.72 9.31
CA LYS A 76 -3.09 8.07 9.15
C LYS A 76 -3.02 8.55 7.71
N VAL A 77 -1.88 8.39 7.02
CA VAL A 77 -1.74 8.75 5.61
C VAL A 77 -2.70 7.97 4.72
N ILE A 78 -2.79 6.65 4.94
CA ILE A 78 -3.68 5.77 4.19
C ILE A 78 -5.14 6.17 4.41
N ASN A 79 -5.55 6.41 5.66
CA ASN A 79 -6.92 6.79 5.99
C ASN A 79 -7.29 8.15 5.37
N SER A 80 -6.40 9.15 5.42
CA SER A 80 -6.64 10.44 4.77
C SER A 80 -6.81 10.33 3.26
N ALA A 81 -6.05 9.44 2.61
CA ALA A 81 -6.22 9.16 1.19
C ALA A 81 -7.55 8.44 0.90
N ASP A 82 -7.90 7.42 1.70
CA ASP A 82 -9.17 6.70 1.56
C ASP A 82 -10.38 7.64 1.77
N GLU A 83 -10.32 8.57 2.73
CA GLU A 83 -11.34 9.60 2.94
C GLU A 83 -11.46 10.55 1.74
N ALA A 84 -10.33 10.95 1.13
CA ALA A 84 -10.34 11.76 -0.08
C ALA A 84 -10.97 10.99 -1.25
N HIS A 85 -10.63 9.71 -1.43
CA HIS A 85 -11.20 8.83 -2.45
C HIS A 85 -12.71 8.64 -2.28
N ALA A 86 -13.21 8.57 -1.04
CA ALA A 86 -14.65 8.53 -0.78
C ALA A 86 -15.35 9.84 -1.21
N LYS A 87 -14.73 11.00 -0.99
CA LYS A 87 -15.23 12.29 -1.47
C LYS A 87 -15.22 12.37 -3.01
N PHE A 88 -14.16 11.88 -3.63
CA PHE A 88 -14.05 11.80 -5.10
C PHE A 88 -15.20 10.97 -5.67
N ALA A 89 -15.39 9.74 -5.18
CA ALA A 89 -16.45 8.84 -5.64
C ALA A 89 -17.87 9.41 -5.45
N SER A 90 -18.06 10.31 -4.47
CA SER A 90 -19.35 10.96 -4.21
C SER A 90 -19.63 12.15 -5.12
N ASN A 91 -18.60 12.76 -5.72
CA ASN A 91 -18.76 13.90 -6.63
C ASN A 91 -19.28 13.42 -8.01
N LYS A 92 -20.25 14.15 -8.58
CA LYS A 92 -20.90 13.78 -9.86
C LYS A 92 -19.92 13.68 -11.03
N ALA A 93 -18.86 14.49 -11.08
CA ALA A 93 -17.85 14.45 -12.13
C ALA A 93 -17.22 13.05 -12.30
N PHE A 94 -17.09 12.28 -11.21
CA PHE A 94 -16.54 10.92 -11.25
C PHE A 94 -17.51 9.89 -11.83
N LYS A 95 -18.73 10.30 -12.23
CA LYS A 95 -19.65 9.49 -13.05
C LYS A 95 -19.48 9.71 -14.55
N ASP A 96 -18.77 10.77 -14.97
CA ASP A 96 -18.38 10.94 -16.38
C ASP A 96 -17.46 9.78 -16.79
N LYS A 97 -17.64 9.27 -18.00
CA LYS A 97 -16.93 8.10 -18.50
C LYS A 97 -15.41 8.29 -18.47
N ASP A 98 -14.91 9.42 -18.97
CA ASP A 98 -13.47 9.66 -19.12
C ASP A 98 -12.82 9.89 -17.75
N VAL A 99 -13.50 10.65 -16.88
CA VAL A 99 -13.06 10.87 -15.49
C VAL A 99 -13.04 9.56 -14.72
N LYS A 100 -14.09 8.74 -14.85
CA LYS A 100 -14.19 7.44 -14.19
C LYS A 100 -13.07 6.52 -14.64
N GLU A 101 -12.79 6.44 -15.94
CA GLU A 101 -11.70 5.60 -16.45
C GLU A 101 -10.32 6.04 -15.93
N ALA A 102 -10.06 7.35 -15.86
CA ALA A 102 -8.82 7.87 -15.29
C ALA A 102 -8.73 7.61 -13.78
N TYR A 103 -9.83 7.80 -13.05
CA TYR A 103 -9.89 7.57 -11.61
C TYR A 103 -9.75 6.09 -11.27
N ASP A 104 -10.43 5.19 -11.97
CA ASP A 104 -10.35 3.74 -11.74
C ASP A 104 -8.91 3.23 -11.96
N LYS A 105 -8.18 3.78 -12.96
CA LYS A 105 -6.75 3.46 -13.17
C LYS A 105 -5.89 3.91 -12.00
N TYR A 106 -6.05 5.16 -11.56
CA TYR A 106 -5.35 5.69 -10.38
C TYR A 106 -5.66 4.88 -9.12
N LEU A 107 -6.95 4.63 -8.85
CA LEU A 107 -7.42 3.94 -7.66
C LEU A 107 -6.94 2.49 -7.63
N LYS A 108 -6.86 1.83 -8.79
CA LYS A 108 -6.26 0.50 -8.92
C LYS A 108 -4.78 0.51 -8.53
N VAL A 109 -3.98 1.42 -9.06
CA VAL A 109 -2.56 1.54 -8.68
C VAL A 109 -2.41 1.85 -7.18
N TRP A 110 -3.27 2.71 -6.63
CA TRP A 110 -3.28 3.00 -5.19
C TRP A 110 -3.55 1.75 -4.36
N ASN A 111 -4.62 1.01 -4.65
CA ASN A 111 -5.06 -0.13 -3.87
C ASN A 111 -4.17 -1.37 -4.05
N ASP A 112 -3.77 -1.67 -5.28
CA ASP A 112 -3.04 -2.89 -5.61
C ASP A 112 -1.54 -2.75 -5.31
N GLU A 113 -1.01 -1.52 -5.30
CA GLU A 113 0.42 -1.28 -5.20
C GLU A 113 0.77 -0.35 -4.03
N ALA A 114 0.33 0.91 -4.09
CA ALA A 114 0.84 1.96 -3.21
C ALA A 114 0.51 1.71 -1.74
N LYS A 115 -0.74 1.36 -1.45
CA LYS A 115 -1.26 1.10 -0.11
C LYS A 115 -0.60 -0.14 0.53
N PRO A 116 -0.50 -1.29 -0.15
CA PRO A 116 0.31 -2.42 0.33
C PRO A 116 1.76 -2.06 0.62
N TYR A 117 2.41 -1.28 -0.25
CA TYR A 117 3.78 -0.83 -0.05
C TYR A 117 3.92 0.08 1.18
N LEU A 118 3.02 1.05 1.37
CA LEU A 118 3.02 1.91 2.55
C LEU A 118 2.85 1.09 3.83
N LYS A 119 1.89 0.17 3.87
CA LYS A 119 1.72 -0.77 4.99
C LYS A 119 2.99 -1.56 5.29
N TYR A 120 3.66 -2.09 4.26
CA TYR A 120 4.95 -2.75 4.41
C TYR A 120 5.99 -1.84 5.07
N VAL A 121 6.12 -0.59 4.62
CA VAL A 121 7.05 0.39 5.20
C VAL A 121 6.73 0.62 6.68
N GLY A 122 5.45 0.73 7.04
CA GLY A 122 5.00 0.83 8.43
C GLY A 122 5.45 -0.36 9.28
N ILE A 123 5.14 -1.58 8.83
CA ILE A 123 5.50 -2.83 9.52
C ILE A 123 7.02 -2.97 9.66
N PHE A 124 7.78 -2.77 8.57
CA PHE A 124 9.24 -2.94 8.57
C PHE A 124 9.93 -2.02 9.58
N ASN A 125 9.44 -0.77 9.72
CA ASN A 125 9.99 0.18 10.66
C ASN A 125 9.50 -0.03 12.09
N LYS A 126 8.22 -0.37 12.31
CA LYS A 126 7.68 -0.75 13.62
C LYS A 126 8.46 -1.91 14.22
N GLU A 127 8.69 -2.96 13.43
CA GLU A 127 9.46 -4.11 13.89
C GLU A 127 10.94 -3.79 14.09
N GLY A 128 11.39 -2.63 13.60
CA GLY A 128 12.77 -2.17 13.72
C GLY A 128 13.76 -3.07 12.97
N ALA A 129 13.29 -3.79 11.95
CA ALA A 129 14.08 -4.79 11.22
C ALA A 129 15.38 -4.19 10.69
N TYR A 130 15.34 -2.94 10.19
CA TYR A 130 16.54 -2.24 9.73
C TYR A 130 17.64 -2.07 10.80
N ARG A 131 17.26 -1.92 12.08
CA ARG A 131 18.21 -1.78 13.19
C ARG A 131 18.63 -3.13 13.76
N LYS A 132 17.66 -4.04 13.89
CA LYS A 132 17.81 -5.34 14.56
C LYS A 132 18.53 -6.37 13.69
N CYS A 133 18.43 -6.27 12.36
CA CYS A 133 19.00 -7.23 11.42
C CYS A 133 20.41 -6.88 10.94
N LYS A 134 21.25 -6.39 11.85
CA LYS A 134 22.66 -6.12 11.59
C LYS A 134 23.47 -7.40 11.75
N VAL A 135 24.02 -7.91 10.65
CA VAL A 135 24.91 -9.07 10.68
C VAL A 135 26.20 -8.75 11.46
N PRO A 136 26.73 -9.70 12.23
CA PRO A 136 27.95 -9.50 13.00
C PRO A 136 29.19 -9.34 12.09
N ASN A 137 30.22 -8.66 12.56
CA ASN A 137 31.47 -8.53 11.80
C ASN A 137 32.15 -9.91 11.65
N PRO A 138 32.44 -10.39 10.42
CA PRO A 138 33.04 -11.70 10.18
C PRO A 138 34.39 -11.89 10.87
N ASN A 139 35.16 -10.82 11.08
CA ASN A 139 36.47 -10.90 11.72
C ASN A 139 36.42 -11.43 13.16
N LYS A 140 35.28 -11.29 13.84
CA LYS A 140 35.08 -11.80 15.21
C LYS A 140 35.06 -13.34 15.29
N TYR A 141 34.98 -14.02 14.15
CA TYR A 141 34.80 -15.46 14.05
C TYR A 141 36.03 -16.22 13.61
N PHE A 142 37.11 -15.53 13.22
CA PHE A 142 38.25 -16.16 12.56
C PHE A 142 39.00 -17.22 13.40
N GLU A 143 38.91 -17.12 14.72
CA GLU A 143 39.54 -18.06 15.67
C GLU A 143 38.52 -18.96 16.37
N LYS A 144 37.22 -18.79 16.06
CA LYS A 144 36.14 -19.57 16.68
C LYS A 144 35.95 -20.89 15.96
N SER A 145 35.53 -21.90 16.71
CA SER A 145 35.02 -23.16 16.17
C SER A 145 33.66 -22.98 15.48
N LYS A 146 33.24 -23.96 14.68
CA LYS A 146 31.92 -23.95 14.03
C LYS A 146 30.79 -23.72 15.03
N ASP A 147 30.78 -24.46 16.13
CA ASP A 147 29.69 -24.42 17.12
C ASP A 147 29.63 -23.05 17.81
N GLU A 148 30.78 -22.45 18.12
CA GLU A 148 30.85 -21.10 18.68
C GLU A 148 30.38 -20.02 17.69
N ILE A 149 30.65 -20.18 16.39
CA ILE A 149 30.15 -19.28 15.35
C ILE A 149 28.63 -19.35 15.28
N GLU A 150 28.08 -20.58 15.19
CA GLU A 150 26.64 -20.78 15.06
C GLU A 150 25.88 -20.25 16.28
N GLN A 151 26.37 -20.55 17.50
CA GLN A 151 25.75 -20.08 18.75
C GLN A 151 25.81 -18.55 18.88
N ASP A 152 26.95 -17.93 18.60
CA ASP A 152 27.11 -16.48 18.70
C ASP A 152 26.28 -15.76 17.62
N PHE A 153 26.26 -16.28 16.40
CA PHE A 153 25.43 -15.74 15.31
C PHE A 153 23.94 -15.78 15.68
N ASP A 154 23.44 -16.92 16.16
CA ASP A 154 22.04 -17.06 16.57
C ASP A 154 21.70 -16.13 17.75
N SER A 155 22.63 -15.94 18.69
CA SER A 155 22.48 -15.01 19.81
C SER A 155 22.37 -13.55 19.33
N VAL A 156 23.29 -13.11 18.47
CA VAL A 156 23.30 -11.73 17.91
C VAL A 156 22.06 -11.48 17.06
N MET A 157 21.67 -12.46 16.25
CA MET A 157 20.55 -12.33 15.31
C MET A 157 19.18 -12.59 15.94
N LYS A 158 19.10 -12.99 17.22
CA LYS A 158 17.83 -13.29 17.90
C LYS A 158 16.78 -12.18 17.78
N SER A 159 17.20 -10.93 17.97
CA SER A 159 16.32 -9.76 17.84
C SER A 159 15.83 -9.54 16.41
N CYS A 160 16.68 -9.84 15.42
CA CYS A 160 16.27 -9.83 14.01
C CYS A 160 15.25 -10.92 13.74
N THR A 161 15.53 -12.17 14.12
CA THR A 161 14.63 -13.31 13.90
C THR A 161 13.25 -13.04 14.44
N ASN A 162 13.15 -12.50 15.67
CA ASN A 162 11.86 -12.11 16.25
C ASN A 162 11.14 -11.03 15.45
N ALA A 163 11.86 -10.00 14.98
CA ALA A 163 11.29 -8.94 14.14
C ALA A 163 10.78 -9.51 12.80
N LEU A 164 11.53 -10.41 12.17
CA LEU A 164 11.13 -11.06 10.92
C LEU A 164 9.93 -11.99 11.14
N ASP A 165 9.85 -12.71 12.26
CA ASP A 165 8.68 -13.53 12.60
C ASP A 165 7.40 -12.70 12.75
N ASN A 166 7.51 -11.48 13.30
CA ASN A 166 6.38 -10.56 13.36
C ASN A 166 5.98 -10.05 11.97
N MET A 167 6.94 -9.75 11.09
CA MET A 167 6.66 -9.42 9.69
C MET A 167 5.95 -10.56 8.96
N ILE A 168 6.38 -11.80 9.16
CA ILE A 168 5.79 -13.01 8.55
C ILE A 168 4.35 -13.25 9.00
N LYS A 169 4.02 -12.88 10.24
CA LYS A 169 2.68 -13.00 10.81
C LYS A 169 1.74 -11.84 10.42
N SER A 170 2.25 -10.80 9.76
CA SER A 170 1.42 -9.67 9.33
C SER A 170 0.44 -10.08 8.22
N ASP A 171 -0.59 -9.26 8.01
CA ASP A 171 -1.57 -9.39 6.93
C ASP A 171 -1.07 -8.83 5.59
N ASN A 172 0.20 -8.41 5.52
CA ASN A 172 0.79 -7.77 4.35
C ASN A 172 1.73 -8.73 3.60
N ASP A 173 1.38 -9.07 2.36
CA ASP A 173 2.14 -10.04 1.55
C ASP A 173 3.59 -9.62 1.28
N ILE A 174 3.87 -8.33 1.10
CA ILE A 174 5.23 -7.82 0.88
C ILE A 174 6.07 -8.05 2.14
N ALA A 175 5.55 -7.67 3.31
CA ALA A 175 6.21 -7.87 4.59
C ALA A 175 6.43 -9.36 4.89
N LYS A 176 5.42 -10.20 4.63
CA LYS A 176 5.52 -11.64 4.82
C LYS A 176 6.59 -12.27 3.94
N LYS A 177 6.52 -12.06 2.63
CA LYS A 177 7.47 -12.63 1.67
C LYS A 177 8.90 -12.14 1.95
N TYR A 178 9.06 -10.86 2.24
CA TYR A 178 10.38 -10.30 2.52
C TYR A 178 10.95 -10.78 3.86
N GLY A 179 10.10 -10.94 4.88
CA GLY A 179 10.48 -11.56 6.16
C GLY A 179 10.99 -13.00 5.97
N GLU A 180 10.29 -13.81 5.17
CA GLU A 180 10.71 -15.17 4.82
C GLU A 180 12.06 -15.18 4.07
N ASP A 181 12.20 -14.31 3.06
CA ASP A 181 13.43 -14.21 2.27
C ASP A 181 14.62 -13.76 3.12
N LEU A 182 14.43 -12.81 4.03
CA LEU A 182 15.46 -12.38 4.97
C LEU A 182 15.83 -13.48 5.98
N LYS A 183 14.85 -14.24 6.50
CA LYS A 183 15.15 -15.38 7.39
C LYS A 183 15.99 -16.43 6.66
N LYS A 184 15.63 -16.75 5.42
CA LYS A 184 16.42 -17.67 4.58
C LYS A 184 17.83 -17.11 4.34
N HIS A 185 17.94 -15.84 3.97
CA HIS A 185 19.22 -15.17 3.75
C HIS A 185 20.12 -15.22 5.01
N TYR A 186 19.58 -14.98 6.21
CA TYR A 186 20.40 -15.03 7.42
C TYR A 186 20.83 -16.45 7.81
N ALA A 187 20.04 -17.48 7.47
CA ALA A 187 20.48 -18.85 7.59
C ALA A 187 21.64 -19.16 6.62
N GLU A 188 21.57 -18.68 5.38
CA GLU A 188 22.67 -18.79 4.40
C GLU A 188 23.91 -18.00 4.85
N MET A 189 23.73 -16.81 5.43
CA MET A 189 24.82 -16.01 6.01
C MET A 189 25.52 -16.73 7.16
N LYS A 190 24.78 -17.39 8.06
CA LYS A 190 25.39 -18.21 9.11
C LYS A 190 26.33 -19.28 8.54
N GLN A 191 25.88 -19.99 7.51
CA GLN A 191 26.69 -21.01 6.84
C GLN A 191 27.88 -20.40 6.09
N TYR A 192 27.70 -19.23 5.47
CA TYR A 192 28.81 -18.48 4.86
C TYR A 192 29.89 -18.14 5.90
N TYR A 193 29.54 -17.74 7.12
CA TYR A 193 30.50 -17.39 8.17
C TYR A 193 31.33 -18.61 8.62
N VAL A 194 30.67 -19.75 8.81
CA VAL A 194 31.34 -21.03 9.11
C VAL A 194 32.33 -21.38 7.99
N ALA A 195 31.89 -21.33 6.74
CA ALA A 195 32.74 -21.64 5.58
C ALA A 195 33.91 -20.65 5.41
N ALA A 196 33.67 -19.36 5.65
CA ALA A 196 34.68 -18.30 5.49
C ALA A 196 35.77 -18.42 6.56
N THR A 197 35.38 -18.73 7.81
CA THR A 197 36.35 -19.02 8.86
C THR A 197 37.16 -20.27 8.55
N ALA A 198 36.53 -21.37 8.14
CA ALA A 198 37.24 -22.61 7.79
C ALA A 198 38.24 -22.40 6.65
N TYR A 199 37.82 -21.71 5.58
CA TYR A 199 38.70 -21.31 4.48
C TYR A 199 39.90 -20.51 4.98
N ARG A 200 39.68 -19.49 5.83
CA ARG A 200 40.76 -18.63 6.35
C ARG A 200 41.74 -19.40 7.23
N GLN A 201 41.24 -20.23 8.16
CA GLN A 201 42.07 -21.03 9.05
C GLN A 201 42.94 -22.00 8.24
N ASP A 202 42.37 -22.66 7.24
CA ASP A 202 43.11 -23.56 6.36
C ASP A 202 44.15 -22.82 5.52
N TYR A 203 43.79 -21.65 4.96
CA TYR A 203 44.69 -20.79 4.22
C TYR A 203 45.92 -20.38 5.06
N ILE A 204 45.72 -20.01 6.34
CA ILE A 204 46.82 -19.67 7.25
C ILE A 204 47.67 -20.92 7.54
N ARG A 205 47.02 -22.02 7.94
CA ARG A 205 47.68 -23.29 8.30
C ARG A 205 48.56 -23.85 7.16
N THR A 206 48.13 -23.64 5.91
CA THR A 206 48.81 -24.15 4.71
C THR A 206 49.74 -23.13 4.07
N ASN A 207 49.99 -21.98 4.71
CA ASN A 207 50.79 -20.87 4.15
C ASN A 207 50.32 -20.47 2.74
N GLY A 208 49.00 -20.36 2.56
CA GLY A 208 48.35 -19.92 1.32
C GLY A 208 48.06 -21.03 0.31
N LYS A 209 48.34 -22.30 0.63
CA LYS A 209 48.12 -23.45 -0.26
C LYS A 209 46.83 -24.22 0.06
N THR A 210 45.77 -23.52 0.45
CA THR A 210 44.49 -24.15 0.79
C THR A 210 43.86 -24.83 -0.43
N SER A 211 43.25 -26.00 -0.22
CA SER A 211 42.43 -26.68 -1.22
C SER A 211 40.94 -26.31 -1.11
N LEU A 212 40.56 -25.54 -0.10
CA LEU A 212 39.18 -25.09 0.09
C LEU A 212 38.85 -23.99 -0.90
N SER A 213 37.64 -24.04 -1.47
CA SER A 213 37.13 -22.94 -2.27
C SER A 213 36.72 -21.77 -1.39
N SER A 214 37.06 -20.55 -1.80
CA SER A 214 36.56 -19.34 -1.13
C SER A 214 35.02 -19.30 -1.23
N PRO A 215 34.31 -19.18 -0.09
CA PRO A 215 32.85 -19.20 -0.11
C PRO A 215 32.30 -17.91 -0.71
N LYS A 216 31.17 -18.02 -1.43
CA LYS A 216 30.48 -16.87 -2.00
C LYS A 216 29.57 -16.23 -0.97
N VAL A 217 29.59 -14.90 -0.90
CA VAL A 217 28.68 -14.13 -0.04
C VAL A 217 27.24 -14.30 -0.56
N PRO A 218 26.28 -14.73 0.28
CA PRO A 218 24.87 -14.77 -0.08
C PRO A 218 24.35 -13.40 -0.52
N THR A 219 23.51 -13.38 -1.55
CA THR A 219 22.91 -12.12 -2.03
C THR A 219 21.78 -11.70 -1.09
N THR A 220 21.80 -10.45 -0.63
CA THR A 220 20.71 -9.91 0.18
C THR A 220 19.45 -9.76 -0.67
N PRO A 221 18.30 -10.32 -0.24
CA PRO A 221 17.06 -10.19 -0.98
C PRO A 221 16.59 -8.73 -1.00
N THR A 222 15.81 -8.39 -2.01
CA THR A 222 15.07 -7.13 -2.06
C THR A 222 13.59 -7.39 -1.83
N PRO A 223 12.87 -6.53 -1.08
CA PRO A 223 11.43 -6.66 -0.94
C PRO A 223 10.74 -6.60 -2.31
N ASN A 224 9.70 -7.40 -2.48
CA ASN A 224 8.98 -7.54 -3.75
C ASN A 224 7.94 -6.41 -3.91
N TYR A 225 8.39 -5.23 -4.33
CA TYR A 225 7.53 -4.12 -4.72
C TYR A 225 8.00 -3.53 -6.08
N LYS A 226 7.13 -2.78 -6.76
CA LYS A 226 7.52 -2.10 -8.01
C LYS A 226 8.49 -0.95 -7.72
N LYS A 227 9.74 -1.09 -8.18
CA LYS A 227 10.67 0.04 -8.29
C LYS A 227 9.96 1.09 -9.15
N ASP A 228 9.79 2.30 -8.63
CA ASP A 228 9.02 3.42 -9.24
C ASP A 228 7.54 3.53 -8.87
N ILE A 229 7.06 2.83 -7.85
CA ILE A 229 5.67 2.95 -7.37
C ILE A 229 5.21 4.40 -7.16
N VAL A 230 6.09 5.25 -6.61
CA VAL A 230 5.81 6.68 -6.38
C VAL A 230 5.55 7.40 -7.70
N LYS A 231 6.36 7.11 -8.72
CA LYS A 231 6.19 7.70 -10.05
C LYS A 231 4.92 7.17 -10.72
N ILE A 232 4.64 5.87 -10.65
CA ILE A 232 3.43 5.28 -11.24
C ILE A 232 2.16 5.88 -10.62
N VAL A 233 2.11 6.02 -9.30
CA VAL A 233 0.99 6.67 -8.59
C VAL A 233 0.84 8.12 -9.03
N LYS A 234 1.96 8.87 -9.07
CA LYS A 234 1.97 10.28 -9.49
C LYS A 234 1.47 10.44 -10.93
N ASP A 235 2.01 9.69 -11.87
CA ASP A 235 1.65 9.78 -13.29
C ASP A 235 0.15 9.51 -13.51
N ASN A 236 -0.43 8.54 -12.79
CA ASN A 236 -1.87 8.26 -12.87
C ASN A 236 -2.72 9.35 -12.21
N PHE A 237 -2.26 9.91 -11.09
CA PHE A 237 -2.95 11.00 -10.39
C PHE A 237 -2.93 12.30 -11.21
N ASP A 238 -1.77 12.67 -11.76
CA ASP A 238 -1.61 13.84 -12.64
C ASP A 238 -2.50 13.70 -13.90
N ASN A 239 -2.63 12.47 -14.45
CA ASN A 239 -3.56 12.21 -15.55
C ASN A 239 -5.02 12.40 -15.15
N LEU A 240 -5.44 11.93 -13.97
CA LEU A 240 -6.79 12.18 -13.44
C LEU A 240 -7.07 13.68 -13.32
N GLN A 241 -6.13 14.43 -12.74
CA GLN A 241 -6.25 15.89 -12.60
C GLN A 241 -6.42 16.57 -13.96
N LYS A 242 -5.59 16.19 -14.94
CA LYS A 242 -5.67 16.74 -16.30
C LYS A 242 -7.03 16.50 -16.95
N VAL A 243 -7.58 15.29 -16.85
CA VAL A 243 -8.90 14.96 -17.42
C VAL A 243 -10.01 15.83 -16.79
N LEU A 244 -9.94 16.05 -15.48
CA LEU A 244 -10.90 16.92 -14.77
C LEU A 244 -10.77 18.39 -15.21
N GLU A 245 -9.54 18.91 -15.34
CA GLU A 245 -9.28 20.28 -15.80
C GLU A 245 -9.76 20.50 -17.24
N ASP A 246 -9.52 19.54 -18.15
CA ASP A 246 -9.99 19.60 -19.52
C ASP A 246 -11.54 19.65 -19.60
N LYS A 247 -12.24 18.92 -18.72
CA LYS A 247 -13.71 18.91 -18.64
C LYS A 247 -14.26 20.18 -17.98
N ALA A 248 -13.54 20.77 -17.03
CA ALA A 248 -13.93 22.02 -16.37
C ALA A 248 -13.83 23.26 -17.28
N ASN A 249 -12.94 23.20 -18.28
CA ASN A 249 -12.64 24.30 -19.20
C ASN A 249 -13.36 24.22 -20.56
N LYS A 250 -13.90 23.05 -20.94
CA LYS A 250 -14.84 22.88 -22.06
C LYS A 250 -16.20 23.45 -21.71
#